data_AF-A0A7W8S9V9-F1
#
_entry.id   AF-A0A7W8S9V9-F1
#
_cell.length_a   1.000
_cell.length_b   1.000
_cell.length_c   1.000
_cell.angle_alpha   90.00
_cell.angle_beta   90.00
_cell.angle_gamma   90.00
#
_symmetry.space_group_name_H-M   'P 1'
#
loop_
_entity.id
_entity.type
_entity.pdbx_description
1 polymer ?
#
loop_
_entity_poly.entity_id
_entity_poly.type
_entity_poly.pdbx_seq_one_letter_code
_entity_poly.pdbx_strand_id
1 'polypeptide(L)'
;MKQRRRIYYSEKQKALMWERWRKGESLQKIAQLFDRNHSSVQGILAETGGIQPPQRHRSGLALTLEEREEISRALAADDSIQSIAMRLSRAPSTICREIKRNSGPDGYRASHAD
;
A
#
# COMPACT_ATOMS: atom_id res chain seq x y z
N MET A 1 12.72 -16.94 -30.71
CA MET A 1 11.56 -16.16 -30.25
C MET A 1 12.04 -15.07 -29.29
N LYS A 2 11.64 -13.81 -29.46
CA LYS A 2 12.00 -12.74 -28.51
C LYS A 2 11.18 -12.90 -27.23
N GLN A 3 11.82 -13.22 -26.11
CA GLN A 3 11.16 -13.27 -24.81
C GLN A 3 10.71 -11.86 -24.40
N ARG A 4 9.40 -11.70 -24.13
CA ARG A 4 8.86 -10.44 -23.60
C ARG A 4 9.25 -10.30 -22.14
N ARG A 5 9.66 -9.10 -21.71
CA ARG A 5 9.98 -8.79 -20.31
C ARG A 5 8.75 -8.99 -19.42
N ARG A 6 8.99 -9.45 -18.18
CA ARG A 6 7.98 -9.59 -17.13
C ARG A 6 7.40 -8.22 -16.79
N ILE A 7 6.08 -8.14 -16.66
CA ILE A 7 5.39 -6.94 -16.15
C ILE A 7 5.04 -7.19 -14.68
N TYR A 8 5.27 -6.20 -13.84
CA TYR A 8 4.69 -6.12 -12.51
C TYR A 8 3.47 -5.21 -12.59
N TYR A 9 2.29 -5.76 -12.28
CA TYR A 9 1.05 -4.99 -12.33
C TYR A 9 0.89 -4.16 -11.07
N SER A 10 0.57 -2.88 -11.26
CA SER A 10 0.18 -2.02 -10.14
C SER A 10 -1.19 -2.46 -9.58
N GLU A 11 -1.48 -2.05 -8.35
CA GLU A 11 -2.78 -2.35 -7.73
C GLU A 11 -3.96 -1.79 -8.53
N LYS A 12 -3.78 -0.62 -9.18
CA LYS A 12 -4.78 -0.05 -10.10
C LYS A 12 -5.02 -0.95 -11.32
N GLN A 13 -3.96 -1.54 -11.89
CA GLN A 13 -4.08 -2.45 -13.03
C GLN A 13 -4.76 -3.76 -12.63
N LYS A 14 -4.42 -4.32 -11.46
CA LYS A 14 -5.10 -5.51 -10.91
C LYS A 14 -6.57 -5.22 -10.63
N ALA A 15 -6.89 -4.05 -10.07
CA ALA A 15 -8.28 -3.65 -9.82
C ALA A 15 -9.09 -3.59 -11.12
N LEU A 16 -8.52 -3.06 -12.20
CA LEU A 16 -9.16 -3.05 -13.52
C LEU A 16 -9.38 -4.46 -14.09
N MET A 17 -8.43 -5.38 -13.91
CA MET A 17 -8.60 -6.78 -14.30
C MET A 17 -9.77 -7.42 -13.57
N TRP A 18 -9.86 -7.21 -12.25
CA TRP A 18 -10.95 -7.72 -11.41
C TRP A 18 -12.29 -7.12 -11.78
N GLU A 19 -12.34 -5.82 -12.08
CA GLU A 19 -13.57 -5.14 -12.51
C GLU A 19 -14.13 -5.76 -13.80
N ARG A 20 -13.26 -6.02 -14.79
CA ARG A 20 -13.66 -6.62 -16.07
C ARG A 20 -14.00 -8.09 -15.95
N TRP A 21 -13.28 -8.83 -15.11
CA TRP A 21 -13.62 -10.20 -14.77
C TRP A 21 -15.01 -10.29 -14.14
N ARG A 22 -15.33 -9.39 -13.20
CA ARG A 22 -16.66 -9.30 -12.59
C ARG A 22 -17.76 -8.93 -13.59
N LYS A 23 -17.44 -8.15 -14.63
CA LYS A 23 -18.35 -7.86 -15.76
C LYS A 23 -18.54 -9.04 -16.73
N GLY A 24 -17.82 -10.16 -16.54
CA GLY A 24 -17.90 -11.34 -17.39
C GLY A 24 -17.07 -11.24 -18.67
N GLU A 25 -16.10 -10.31 -18.75
CA GLU A 25 -15.19 -10.26 -19.90
C GLU A 25 -14.25 -11.48 -19.93
N SER A 26 -13.93 -11.95 -21.14
CA SER A 26 -13.01 -13.08 -21.30
C SER A 26 -11.57 -12.72 -20.90
N LEU A 27 -10.83 -13.70 -20.41
CA LEU A 27 -9.42 -13.53 -20.01
C LEU A 27 -8.55 -12.98 -21.15
N GLN A 28 -8.83 -13.37 -22.39
CA GLN A 28 -8.14 -12.85 -23.57
C GLN A 28 -8.40 -11.36 -23.76
N LYS A 29 -9.66 -10.91 -23.66
CA LYS A 29 -10.02 -9.50 -23.81
C LYS A 29 -9.40 -8.64 -22.72
N ILE A 30 -9.38 -9.12 -21.48
CA ILE A 30 -8.73 -8.43 -20.36
C ILE A 30 -7.22 -8.33 -20.59
N ALA A 31 -6.57 -9.41 -21.04
CA ALA A 31 -5.12 -9.43 -21.26
C ALA A 31 -4.69 -8.54 -22.44
N GLN A 32 -5.50 -8.43 -23.50
CA GLN A 32 -5.24 -7.56 -24.64
C GLN A 32 -5.10 -6.08 -24.26
N LEU A 33 -5.80 -5.62 -23.22
CA LEU A 33 -5.66 -4.24 -22.70
C LEU A 33 -4.25 -3.92 -22.21
N PHE A 34 -3.49 -4.95 -21.83
CA PHE A 34 -2.12 -4.83 -21.34
C PHE A 34 -1.08 -5.30 -22.36
N ASP A 35 -1.48 -5.54 -23.61
CA ASP A 35 -0.66 -6.20 -24.65
C ASP A 35 -0.07 -7.54 -24.16
N ARG A 36 -0.93 -8.36 -23.54
CA ARG A 36 -0.54 -9.68 -23.01
C ARG A 36 -1.51 -10.78 -23.41
N ASN A 37 -1.04 -12.01 -23.24
CA ASN A 37 -1.84 -13.23 -23.43
C ASN A 37 -2.61 -13.56 -22.15
N HIS A 38 -3.70 -14.32 -22.29
CA HIS A 38 -4.63 -14.70 -21.20
C HIS A 38 -3.93 -15.31 -19.98
N SER A 39 -2.82 -16.05 -20.18
CA SER A 39 -2.04 -16.67 -19.10
C SER A 39 -1.55 -15.66 -18.05
N SER A 40 -1.31 -14.40 -18.45
CA SER A 40 -0.86 -13.36 -17.52
C SER A 40 -1.94 -12.94 -16.52
N VAL A 41 -3.21 -12.93 -16.96
CA VAL A 41 -4.37 -12.58 -16.13
C VAL A 41 -4.86 -13.82 -15.36
N GLN A 42 -4.80 -14.99 -15.99
CA GLN A 42 -5.20 -16.26 -15.38
C GLN A 42 -4.46 -16.53 -14.06
N GLY A 43 -3.14 -16.32 -14.02
CA GLY A 43 -2.36 -16.53 -12.79
C GLY A 43 -2.82 -15.65 -11.62
N ILE A 44 -3.18 -14.40 -11.91
CA ILE A 44 -3.65 -13.42 -10.90
C ILE A 44 -5.04 -13.80 -10.37
N LEU A 45 -5.94 -14.24 -11.25
CA LEU A 45 -7.29 -14.65 -10.85
C LEU A 45 -7.31 -16.01 -10.16
N ALA A 46 -6.48 -16.95 -10.61
CA ALA A 46 -6.42 -18.31 -10.06
C ALA A 46 -5.86 -18.33 -8.63
N GLU A 47 -4.98 -17.38 -8.28
CA GLU A 47 -4.41 -17.26 -6.93
C GLU A 47 -5.49 -17.14 -5.85
N THR A 48 -6.61 -16.49 -6.16
CA THR A 48 -7.74 -16.29 -5.23
C THR A 48 -9.01 -17.03 -5.68
N GLY A 49 -8.88 -18.02 -6.56
CA GLY A 49 -10.00 -18.84 -7.05
C GLY A 49 -11.05 -18.09 -7.85
N GLY A 50 -10.69 -16.96 -8.48
CA GLY A 50 -11.61 -16.13 -9.26
C GLY A 50 -12.51 -15.21 -8.43
N ILE A 51 -12.24 -15.08 -7.13
CA ILE A 51 -12.90 -14.13 -6.22
C ILE A 51 -11.95 -12.97 -5.95
N GLN A 52 -12.42 -11.74 -6.12
CA GLN A 52 -11.60 -10.55 -5.88
C GLN A 52 -11.18 -10.51 -4.40
N PRO A 53 -9.86 -10.48 -4.10
CA PRO A 53 -9.41 -10.37 -2.72
C PRO A 53 -9.85 -9.02 -2.13
N PRO A 54 -10.12 -8.96 -0.82
CA PRO A 54 -10.39 -7.69 -0.16
C PRO A 54 -9.19 -6.76 -0.34
N GLN A 55 -9.46 -5.47 -0.56
CA GLN A 55 -8.39 -4.48 -0.56
C GLN A 55 -7.65 -4.54 0.77
N ARG A 56 -6.32 -4.50 0.72
CA ARG A 56 -5.50 -4.49 1.92
C ARG A 56 -5.68 -3.13 2.60
N HIS A 57 -6.19 -3.15 3.82
CA HIS A 57 -6.28 -1.97 4.67
C HIS A 57 -5.25 -2.10 5.78
N ARG A 58 -4.72 -0.96 6.23
CA ARG A 58 -3.89 -0.94 7.44
C ARG A 58 -4.78 -1.30 8.63
N SER A 59 -4.19 -1.90 9.67
CA SER A 59 -4.93 -2.19 10.89
C SER A 59 -5.44 -0.89 11.51
N GLY A 60 -6.59 -0.92 12.19
CA GLY A 60 -7.09 0.25 12.93
C GLY A 60 -6.18 0.71 14.09
N LEU A 61 -5.18 -0.11 14.43
CA LEU A 61 -4.13 0.22 15.40
C LEU A 61 -2.92 0.93 14.76
N ALA A 62 -2.86 0.99 13.43
CA ALA A 62 -1.84 1.74 12.73
C ALA A 62 -2.04 3.25 12.95
N LEU A 63 -0.94 3.99 12.89
CA LEU A 63 -1.00 5.45 12.98
C LEU A 63 -1.72 6.02 11.75
N THR A 64 -2.66 6.94 11.98
CA THR A 64 -3.35 7.69 10.92
C THR A 64 -2.41 8.70 10.28
N LEU A 65 -2.79 9.22 9.11
CA LEU A 65 -2.04 10.29 8.46
C LEU A 65 -1.91 11.53 9.37
N GLU A 66 -3.00 11.92 10.04
CA GLU A 66 -3.01 13.02 11.00
C GLU A 66 -2.04 12.80 12.17
N GLU A 67 -2.04 11.60 12.76
CA GLU A 67 -1.11 11.26 13.85
C GLU A 67 0.35 11.34 13.38
N ARG A 68 0.62 10.96 12.13
CA ARG A 68 1.96 11.03 11.54
C ARG A 68 2.38 12.45 11.20
N GLU A 69 1.48 13.28 10.72
CA GLU A 69 1.73 14.71 10.53
C GLU A 69 2.04 15.38 11.86
N GLU A 70 1.33 14.99 12.91
CA GLU A 70 1.59 15.49 14.25
C GLU A 70 2.97 15.08 14.77
N ILE A 71 3.38 13.82 14.57
CA ILE A 71 4.76 13.37 14.84
C ILE A 71 5.76 14.22 14.05
N SER A 72 5.50 14.47 12.76
CA SER A 72 6.38 15.26 11.90
C SER A 72 6.53 16.71 12.38
N ARG A 73 5.43 17.36 12.81
CA ARG A 73 5.45 18.72 13.36
C ARG A 73 6.19 18.77 14.69
N ALA A 74 5.94 17.79 15.55
CA ALA A 74 6.54 17.72 16.86
C ALA A 74 8.06 17.49 16.79
N LEU A 75 8.52 16.64 15.88
CA LEU A 75 9.96 16.46 15.64
C LEU A 75 10.61 17.74 15.12
N ALA A 76 9.94 18.49 14.25
CA ALA A 76 10.45 19.79 13.79
C ALA A 76 10.49 20.85 14.91
N ALA A 77 9.66 20.70 15.95
CA ALA A 77 9.64 21.52 17.15
C ALA A 77 10.58 21.01 18.26
N ASP A 78 11.34 19.94 18.01
CA ASP A 78 12.23 19.28 18.98
C ASP A 78 11.50 18.74 20.23
N ASP A 79 10.21 18.40 20.09
CA ASP A 79 9.43 17.76 21.15
C ASP A 79 9.97 16.36 21.46
N SER A 80 10.07 16.03 22.75
CA SER A 80 10.44 14.66 23.17
C SER A 80 9.39 13.63 22.75
N ILE A 81 9.83 12.42 22.40
CA ILE A 81 8.94 11.31 22.01
C ILE A 81 7.86 11.03 23.06
N GLN A 82 8.17 11.21 24.35
CA GLN A 82 7.21 11.06 25.44
C GLN A 82 6.07 12.09 25.36
N SER A 83 6.40 13.35 25.07
CA SER A 83 5.41 14.42 24.88
C SER A 83 4.47 14.11 23.71
N ILE A 84 5.03 13.69 22.58
CA ILE A 84 4.27 13.32 21.38
C ILE A 84 3.34 12.13 21.67
N ALA A 85 3.85 11.13 22.40
CA ALA A 85 3.09 9.93 22.78
C ALA A 85 1.88 10.27 23.65
N MET A 86 2.05 11.16 24.63
CA MET A 86 0.95 11.65 25.46
C MET A 86 -0.08 12.43 24.64
N ARG A 87 0.38 13.33 23.76
CA ARG A 87 -0.51 14.14 22.91
C ARG A 87 -1.37 13.30 21.97
N LEU A 88 -0.79 12.23 21.41
CA LEU A 88 -1.48 11.31 20.51
C LEU A 88 -2.21 10.17 21.23
N SER A 89 -2.12 10.08 22.56
CA SER A 89 -2.62 8.93 23.33
C SER A 89 -2.11 7.58 22.80
N ARG A 90 -0.84 7.54 22.37
CA ARG A 90 -0.17 6.35 21.84
C ARG A 90 1.00 5.94 22.72
N ALA A 91 1.40 4.67 22.63
CA ALA A 91 2.59 4.20 23.32
C ALA A 91 3.85 4.87 22.74
N PRO A 92 4.81 5.33 23.58
CA PRO A 92 6.09 5.88 23.10
C PRO A 92 6.84 4.93 22.17
N SER A 93 6.75 3.61 22.43
CA SER A 93 7.36 2.58 21.59
C SER A 93 6.77 2.55 20.17
N THR A 94 5.50 2.93 19.99
CA THR A 94 4.87 3.03 18.67
C THR A 94 5.46 4.17 17.87
N ILE A 95 5.63 5.33 18.50
CA ILE A 95 6.23 6.51 17.86
C ILE A 95 7.70 6.25 17.53
N CYS A 96 8.49 5.70 18.45
CA CYS A 96 9.87 5.30 18.18
C CYS A 96 9.99 4.36 16.97
N ARG A 97 9.15 3.31 16.93
CA ARG A 97 9.15 2.34 15.82
C ARG A 97 8.78 3.00 14.50
N GLU A 98 7.81 3.91 14.52
CA GLU A 98 7.37 4.64 13.34
C GLU A 98 8.49 5.52 12.77
N ILE A 99 9.13 6.32 13.62
CA ILE A 99 10.23 7.20 13.22
C ILE A 99 11.39 6.38 12.66
N LYS A 100 11.78 5.30 13.37
CA LYS A 100 12.88 4.43 12.95
C LYS A 100 12.61 3.75 11.60
N ARG A 101 11.36 3.40 11.30
CA ARG A 101 10.97 2.74 10.04
C ARG A 101 10.99 3.71 8.86
N ASN A 102 10.72 4.99 9.07
CA ASN A 102 10.45 5.97 8.00
C ASN A 102 11.50 7.11 8.00
N SER A 103 12.78 6.77 7.79
CA SER A 103 13.90 7.70 7.61
C SER A 103 14.54 8.31 8.87
N GLY A 104 14.08 7.93 10.07
CA GLY A 104 14.69 8.41 11.33
C GLY A 104 14.29 9.84 11.71
N PRO A 105 14.77 10.36 12.87
CA PRO A 105 14.32 11.66 13.41
C PRO A 105 14.55 12.84 12.46
N ASP A 106 15.72 12.89 11.82
CA ASP A 106 16.13 14.02 10.96
C ASP A 106 15.44 14.04 9.59
N GLY A 107 14.90 12.89 9.17
CA GLY A 107 14.31 12.69 7.84
C GLY A 107 12.82 12.35 7.87
N TYR A 108 12.18 12.33 9.04
CA TYR A 108 10.80 11.88 9.15
C TYR A 108 9.83 12.84 8.45
N ARG A 109 8.96 12.26 7.63
CA ARG A 109 7.92 12.95 6.87
C ARG A 109 6.69 12.05 6.78
N ALA A 110 5.53 12.56 7.20
CA ALA A 110 4.28 11.81 7.19
C ALA A 110 3.95 11.23 5.81
N SER A 111 4.17 12.00 4.74
CA SER A 111 3.89 11.61 3.36
C SER A 111 4.71 10.42 2.85
N HIS A 112 5.88 10.14 3.44
CA HIS A 112 6.72 9.01 3.05
C HIS A 112 6.38 7.73 3.85
N ALA A 113 5.61 7.87 4.93
CA ALA A 113 5.24 6.76 5.79
C ALA A 113 3.91 6.10 5.37
N ASP A 114 3.11 6.75 4.54
CA ASP A 114 1.82 6.27 4.00
C ASP A 114 1.98 5.35 2.78
#